data_AF-A0A8C4W4Q0-F1
#
_entry.id   AF-A0A8C4W4Q0-F1
#
_cell.length_a   1.000
_cell.length_b   1.000
_cell.length_c   1.000
_cell.angle_alpha   90.00
_cell.angle_beta   90.00
_cell.angle_gamma   90.00
#
_symmetry.space_group_name_H-M   'P 1'
#
loop_
_entity.id
_entity.type
_entity.pdbx_description
1 polymer ?
#
loop_
_entity_poly.entity_id
_entity_poly.type
_entity_poly.pdbx_seq_one_letter_code
_entity_poly.pdbx_strand_id
1 'polypeptide(L)'
;MIIYRDCISQDEMFSDIYSIREVADGLCLEVEGKMVTRTEGQIADALIGGNASSEAVEEGTDPTVITGVDIVMNHHLQETSFTKESYKKYIKDYMKAIKARLEEHKPDRVKPFMTGAAEQVKHILANFKNYQFFVGENMNPDGMVALLDFREDGVTPYMIFFKDGLETEKC
;
A
#
# COMPACT_ATOMS: atom_id res chain seq x y z
N MET A 1 3.13 18.07 -3.92
CA MET A 1 2.52 16.79 -3.49
C MET A 1 3.49 16.15 -2.52
N ILE A 2 3.00 15.43 -1.50
CA ILE A 2 3.85 14.66 -0.58
C ILE A 2 3.67 13.19 -0.89
N ILE A 3 4.77 12.49 -1.13
CA ILE A 3 4.83 11.05 -1.36
C ILE A 3 5.30 10.39 -0.06
N TYR A 4 4.65 9.30 0.34
CA TYR A 4 5.02 8.48 1.47
C TYR A 4 5.67 7.19 0.95
N ARG A 5 6.98 7.07 1.17
CA ARG A 5 7.77 5.91 0.74
C ARG A 5 8.08 4.98 1.90
N ASP A 6 8.11 3.68 1.65
CA ASP A 6 8.67 2.73 2.62
C ASP A 6 10.16 3.03 2.80
N CYS A 7 10.59 3.20 4.04
CA CYS A 7 11.97 3.52 4.35
C CYS A 7 12.95 2.37 4.06
N ILE A 8 12.45 1.15 3.88
CA ILE A 8 13.25 -0.03 3.53
C ILE A 8 13.29 -0.24 2.01
N SER A 9 12.14 -0.41 1.34
CA SER A 9 12.11 -0.68 -0.10
C SER A 9 12.28 0.55 -0.99
N GLN A 10 12.04 1.75 -0.44
CA GLN A 10 11.95 3.04 -1.16
C GLN A 10 10.77 3.13 -2.14
N ASP A 11 9.87 2.15 -2.12
CA ASP A 11 8.64 2.16 -2.92
C ASP A 11 7.69 3.22 -2.40
N GLU A 12 7.00 3.87 -3.33
CA GLU A 12 5.88 4.74 -3.01
C GLU A 12 4.70 3.88 -2.53
N MET A 13 4.23 4.14 -1.31
CA MET A 13 3.13 3.40 -0.71
C MET A 13 1.79 4.14 -0.87
N PHE A 14 1.81 5.47 -0.74
CA PHE A 14 0.69 6.36 -0.98
C PHE A 14 1.17 7.83 -1.06
N SER A 15 0.26 8.76 -1.31
CA SER A 15 0.54 10.21 -1.31
C SER A 15 -0.48 11.02 -0.50
N ASP A 16 -0.23 12.31 -0.31
CA ASP A 16 -1.10 13.24 0.43
C ASP A 16 -2.41 13.61 -0.30
N ILE A 17 -2.70 12.99 -1.45
CA ILE A 17 -3.96 13.18 -2.18
C ILE A 17 -5.14 12.47 -1.51
N TYR A 18 -4.87 11.51 -0.62
CA TYR A 18 -5.88 10.75 0.12
C TYR A 18 -6.16 11.37 1.50
N SER A 19 -7.27 10.96 2.11
CA SER A 19 -7.56 11.28 3.51
C SER A 19 -6.70 10.40 4.42
N ILE A 20 -5.75 11.01 5.12
CA ILE A 20 -4.79 10.34 6.00
C ILE A 20 -5.11 10.71 7.46
N ARG A 21 -5.21 9.71 8.33
CA ARG A 21 -5.45 9.88 9.77
C ARG A 21 -4.43 9.11 10.59
N GLU A 22 -3.99 9.70 11.69
CA GLU A 22 -3.18 8.99 12.68
C GLU A 22 -4.06 8.12 13.56
N VAL A 23 -3.69 6.85 13.70
CA VAL A 23 -4.36 5.85 14.54
C VAL A 23 -3.33 5.13 15.43
N ALA A 24 -3.81 4.33 16.38
CA ALA A 24 -2.96 3.63 17.35
C ALA A 24 -1.97 4.58 18.05
N ASP A 25 -2.50 5.68 18.61
CA ASP A 25 -1.74 6.74 19.30
C ASP A 25 -0.59 7.33 18.46
N GLY A 26 -0.81 7.46 17.15
CA GLY A 26 0.16 8.04 16.20
C GLY A 26 1.23 7.05 15.73
N LEU A 27 1.10 5.76 16.03
CA LEU A 27 1.99 4.72 15.53
C LEU A 27 1.72 4.37 14.06
N CYS A 28 0.46 4.43 13.65
CA CYS A 28 0.02 4.04 12.31
C CYS A 28 -0.67 5.20 11.60
N LEU A 29 -0.56 5.19 10.27
CA LEU A 29 -1.34 6.02 9.37
C LEU A 29 -2.42 5.15 8.73
N GLU A 30 -3.65 5.63 8.79
CA GLU A 30 -4.80 5.06 8.12
C GLU A 30 -5.13 5.94 6.91
N VAL A 31 -5.15 5.34 5.72
CA VAL A 31 -5.34 6.02 4.44
C VAL A 31 -6.62 5.51 3.81
N GLU A 32 -7.60 6.40 3.67
CA GLU A 32 -8.90 6.06 3.09
C GLU A 32 -8.83 6.11 1.56
N GLY A 33 -9.27 5.02 0.93
CA GLY A 33 -9.34 4.89 -0.51
C GLY A 33 -10.79 4.77 -1.00
N LYS A 34 -10.94 4.41 -2.27
CA LYS A 34 -12.22 4.07 -2.89
C LYS A 34 -12.07 2.91 -3.86
N MET A 35 -13.14 2.16 -4.02
CA MET A 35 -13.25 1.20 -5.12
C MET A 35 -13.38 1.94 -6.44
N VAL A 36 -12.54 1.60 -7.41
CA VAL A 36 -12.57 2.16 -8.77
C VAL A 36 -12.52 1.07 -9.81
N THR A 37 -13.15 1.32 -10.95
CA THR A 37 -13.10 0.46 -12.13
C THR A 37 -12.38 1.22 -13.25
N ARG A 38 -11.39 0.58 -13.87
CA ARG A 38 -10.63 1.10 -15.01
C ARG A 38 -10.74 0.13 -16.18
N THR A 39 -10.68 0.68 -17.39
CA THR A 39 -10.65 -0.10 -18.62
C THR A 39 -9.25 0.03 -19.21
N GLU A 40 -8.46 -1.04 -19.11
CA GLU A 40 -7.15 -1.12 -19.77
C GLU A 40 -7.32 -1.53 -21.24
N GLY A 41 -6.50 -0.95 -22.12
CA GLY A 41 -6.49 -1.28 -23.55
C GLY A 41 -7.39 -0.43 -24.44
N GLN A 42 -8.13 0.55 -23.91
CA GLN A 42 -8.74 1.59 -24.77
C GLN A 42 -7.66 2.60 -25.17
N ILE A 43 -6.98 2.33 -26.28
CA ILE A 43 -6.41 3.40 -27.09
C ILE A 43 -7.62 4.25 -27.50
N ALA A 44 -7.71 5.48 -27.00
CA ALA A 44 -8.75 6.38 -27.49
C ALA A 44 -8.55 6.50 -29.01
N ASP A 45 -9.52 6.05 -29.81
CA ASP A 45 -9.53 6.16 -31.27
C ASP A 45 -9.18 7.58 -31.78
N ALA A 46 -9.31 8.59 -30.92
CA ALA A 46 -8.90 9.97 -31.17
C ALA A 46 -7.37 10.18 -31.32
N LEU A 47 -6.51 9.23 -30.92
CA LEU A 47 -5.05 9.32 -31.05
C LEU A 47 -4.50 8.65 -32.31
N ILE A 48 -5.30 7.84 -33.02
CA ILE A 48 -4.92 7.30 -34.35
C ILE A 48 -5.39 8.30 -35.43
N GLY A 49 -4.98 9.55 -35.26
CA GLY A 49 -5.14 10.60 -36.25
C GLY A 49 -4.15 10.41 -37.40
N GLY A 50 -4.55 9.64 -38.42
CA GLY A 50 -4.03 9.82 -39.78
C GLY A 50 -3.29 8.62 -40.38
N ASN A 51 -4.02 7.75 -41.10
CA ASN A 51 -3.96 7.67 -42.57
C ASN A 51 -4.74 6.42 -43.02
N ALA A 52 -5.70 6.60 -43.93
CA ALA A 52 -6.49 5.53 -44.49
C ALA A 52 -5.66 4.62 -45.41
N SER A 53 -6.02 3.33 -45.45
CA SER A 53 -5.59 2.27 -46.38
C SER A 53 -4.52 1.31 -45.86
N SER A 54 -4.97 0.22 -45.23
CA SER A 54 -4.77 -1.15 -45.76
C SER A 54 -5.36 -2.17 -44.80
N GLU A 55 -5.97 -3.20 -45.37
CA GLU A 55 -6.56 -4.36 -44.70
C GLU A 55 -5.57 -4.99 -43.70
N ALA A 56 -5.79 -4.75 -42.42
CA ALA A 56 -5.22 -5.53 -41.33
C ALA A 56 -6.38 -5.94 -40.43
N VAL A 57 -6.54 -7.25 -40.28
CA VAL A 57 -7.48 -7.86 -39.34
C VAL A 57 -7.08 -7.36 -37.95
N GLU A 58 -7.84 -6.40 -37.42
CA GLU A 58 -7.79 -6.03 -36.01
C GLU A 58 -8.32 -7.21 -35.20
N GLU A 59 -7.42 -8.08 -34.72
CA GLU A 59 -7.65 -8.79 -33.45
C GLU A 59 -7.57 -7.74 -32.33
N GLY A 60 -8.63 -6.91 -32.24
CA GLY A 60 -8.85 -6.05 -31.10
C GLY A 60 -8.98 -6.92 -29.86
N THR A 61 -7.96 -6.91 -29.01
CA THR A 61 -8.05 -7.56 -27.70
C THR A 61 -9.16 -6.86 -26.92
N ASP A 62 -10.11 -7.63 -26.40
CA ASP A 62 -11.22 -7.07 -25.63
C ASP A 62 -10.67 -6.21 -24.48
N PRO A 63 -11.23 -5.01 -24.26
CA PRO A 63 -10.77 -4.12 -23.21
C PRO A 63 -10.87 -4.82 -21.85
N THR A 64 -9.77 -4.85 -21.11
CA THR A 64 -9.73 -5.51 -19.80
C THR A 64 -10.26 -4.54 -18.74
N VAL A 65 -11.39 -4.88 -18.13
CA VAL A 65 -11.98 -4.10 -17.04
C VAL A 65 -11.40 -4.57 -15.71
N ILE A 66 -10.66 -3.70 -15.02
CA ILE A 66 -10.03 -3.99 -13.73
C ILE A 66 -10.73 -3.15 -12.66
N THR A 67 -11.19 -3.80 -11.60
CA THR A 67 -11.74 -3.13 -10.41
C THR A 67 -10.83 -3.36 -9.22
N GLY A 68 -10.52 -2.30 -8.47
CA GLY A 68 -9.65 -2.38 -7.30
C GLY A 68 -9.72 -1.13 -6.44
N VAL A 69 -9.00 -1.15 -5.32
CA VAL A 69 -8.81 0.03 -4.46
C VAL A 69 -7.88 1.00 -5.18
N ASP A 70 -8.27 2.27 -5.29
CA ASP A 70 -7.52 3.27 -6.01
C ASP A 70 -6.09 3.48 -5.49
N ILE A 71 -5.87 3.40 -4.17
CA ILE A 71 -4.53 3.43 -3.56
C ILE A 71 -3.66 2.31 -4.16
N VAL A 72 -4.15 1.07 -4.15
CA VAL A 72 -3.43 -0.09 -4.69
C VAL A 72 -3.12 0.11 -6.17
N MET A 73 -4.09 0.56 -6.96
CA MET A 73 -3.93 0.74 -8.41
C MET A 73 -3.03 1.92 -8.79
N ASN A 74 -3.03 3.00 -8.01
CA ASN A 74 -2.24 4.21 -8.28
C ASN A 74 -0.78 4.06 -7.87
N HIS A 75 -0.52 3.29 -6.81
CA HIS A 75 0.83 3.08 -6.27
C HIS A 75 1.38 1.69 -6.60
N HIS A 76 0.71 0.98 -7.52
CA HIS A 76 1.12 -0.35 -8.02
C HIS A 76 1.43 -1.35 -6.90
N LEU A 77 0.67 -1.29 -5.80
CA LEU A 77 0.87 -2.17 -4.66
C LEU A 77 0.52 -3.61 -5.05
N GLN A 78 1.32 -4.56 -4.57
CA GLN A 78 1.19 -5.97 -4.92
C GLN A 78 0.55 -6.73 -3.76
N GLU A 79 -0.55 -7.42 -4.04
CA GLU A 79 -1.19 -8.29 -3.04
C GLU A 79 -0.28 -9.47 -2.70
N THR A 80 -0.18 -9.79 -1.42
CA THR A 80 0.55 -10.95 -0.93
C THR A 80 -0.28 -11.69 0.12
N SER A 81 0.16 -12.89 0.50
CA SER A 81 -0.55 -13.71 1.47
C SER A 81 0.37 -14.17 2.59
N PHE A 82 -0.19 -14.23 3.79
CA PHE A 82 0.50 -14.72 4.98
C PHE A 82 -0.33 -15.77 5.70
N THR A 83 0.35 -16.73 6.30
CA THR A 83 -0.17 -17.45 7.47
C THR A 83 0.09 -16.62 8.73
N LYS A 84 -0.67 -16.83 9.81
CA LYS A 84 -0.39 -16.15 11.10
C LYS A 84 1.04 -16.37 11.58
N GLU A 85 1.64 -17.53 11.30
CA GLU A 85 3.02 -17.85 11.69
C GLU A 85 4.06 -17.10 10.85
N SER A 86 3.88 -17.10 9.51
CA SER A 86 4.78 -16.35 8.62
C SER A 86 4.69 -14.85 8.87
N TYR A 87 3.50 -14.31 9.13
CA TYR A 87 3.35 -12.89 9.50
C TYR A 87 4.05 -12.56 10.82
N LYS A 88 3.94 -13.42 11.85
CA LYS A 88 4.69 -13.23 13.12
C LYS A 88 6.19 -13.18 12.91
N LYS A 89 6.72 -14.00 12.00
CA LYS A 89 8.14 -14.00 11.66
C LYS A 89 8.51 -12.70 10.93
N TYR A 90 7.80 -12.39 9.85
CA TYR A 90 7.97 -11.16 9.06
C TYR A 90 7.95 -9.92 9.97
N ILE A 91 6.87 -9.73 10.72
CA ILE A 91 6.68 -8.50 11.50
C ILE A 91 7.73 -8.35 12.59
N LYS A 92 8.22 -9.45 13.16
CA LYS A 92 9.33 -9.40 14.12
C LYS A 92 10.61 -8.88 13.48
N ASP A 93 10.92 -9.32 12.26
CA ASP A 93 12.14 -8.91 11.55
C ASP A 93 12.01 -7.48 11.00
N TYR A 94 10.84 -7.12 10.45
CA TYR A 94 10.50 -5.74 10.07
C TYR A 94 10.65 -4.76 11.24
N MET A 95 10.08 -5.07 12.42
CA MET A 95 10.19 -4.19 13.60
C MET A 95 11.63 -4.00 14.07
N LYS A 96 12.52 -4.99 13.90
CA LYS A 96 13.94 -4.82 14.19
C LYS A 96 14.62 -3.89 13.20
N ALA A 97 14.29 -3.99 11.91
CA ALA A 97 14.83 -3.13 10.87
C ALA A 97 14.43 -1.66 11.12
N ILE A 98 13.15 -1.41 11.42
CA ILE A 98 12.68 -0.06 11.77
C ILE A 98 13.33 0.43 13.05
N LYS A 99 13.45 -0.41 14.09
CA LYS A 99 14.15 -0.05 15.32
C LYS A 99 15.59 0.40 15.06
N ALA A 100 16.35 -0.35 14.27
CA ALA A 100 17.74 -0.01 13.94
C ALA A 100 17.82 1.34 13.21
N ARG A 101 16.94 1.57 12.23
CA ARG A 101 16.84 2.86 11.53
C ARG A 101 16.49 4.01 12.47
N LEU A 102 15.54 3.80 13.39
CA LEU A 102 15.17 4.80 14.39
C LEU A 102 16.34 5.11 15.33
N GLU A 103 17.11 4.12 15.76
CA GLU A 103 18.30 4.32 16.60
C GLU A 103 19.33 5.24 15.95
N GLU A 104 19.45 5.21 14.61
CA GLU A 104 20.38 6.03 13.84
C GLU A 104 19.84 7.45 13.54
N HIS A 105 18.56 7.56 13.17
CA HIS A 105 18.02 8.80 12.61
C HIS A 105 17.05 9.55 13.52
N LYS A 106 16.31 8.83 14.39
CA LYS A 106 15.24 9.38 15.25
C LYS A 106 15.19 8.63 16.60
N PRO A 107 16.27 8.68 17.41
CA PRO A 107 16.42 7.82 18.58
C PRO A 107 15.34 8.03 19.65
N ASP A 108 14.73 9.22 19.69
CA ASP A 108 13.59 9.57 20.54
C ASP A 108 12.31 8.77 20.22
N ARG A 109 12.18 8.28 18.98
CA ARG A 109 11.03 7.47 18.52
C ARG A 109 11.16 5.98 18.85
N VAL A 110 12.35 5.49 19.19
CA VAL A 110 12.60 4.06 19.44
C VAL A 110 11.69 3.50 20.53
N LYS A 111 11.59 4.19 21.67
CA LYS A 111 10.78 3.73 22.80
C LYS A 111 9.27 3.77 22.50
N PRO A 112 8.68 4.89 22.00
CA PRO A 112 7.29 4.92 21.56
C PRO A 112 6.96 3.82 20.54
N PHE A 113 7.82 3.64 19.53
CA PHE A 113 7.62 2.63 18.50
C PHE A 113 7.59 1.22 19.07
N MET A 114 8.58 0.83 19.88
CA MET A 114 8.67 -0.53 20.42
C MET A 114 7.50 -0.87 21.36
N THR A 115 7.01 0.10 22.13
CA THR A 115 5.84 -0.09 23.00
C THR A 115 4.56 -0.20 22.17
N GLY A 116 4.30 0.75 21.28
CA GLY A 116 3.08 0.76 20.46
C GLY A 116 3.01 -0.42 19.48
N ALA A 117 4.15 -0.78 18.85
CA ALA A 117 4.22 -1.87 17.88
C ALA A 117 3.80 -3.20 18.49
N ALA A 118 4.17 -3.49 19.73
CA ALA A 118 3.78 -4.73 20.39
C ALA A 118 2.26 -4.86 20.54
N GLU A 119 1.56 -3.75 20.83
CA GLU A 119 0.10 -3.72 20.96
C GLU A 119 -0.57 -3.77 19.59
N GLN A 120 -0.07 -3.01 18.63
CA GLN A 120 -0.61 -3.00 17.27
C GLN A 120 -0.47 -4.36 16.59
N VAL A 121 0.67 -5.04 16.75
CA VAL A 121 0.85 -6.40 16.23
C VAL A 121 -0.12 -7.40 16.86
N LYS A 122 -0.42 -7.28 18.16
CA LYS A 122 -1.45 -8.11 18.80
C LYS A 122 -2.82 -7.86 18.19
N HIS A 123 -3.17 -6.59 17.96
CA HIS A 123 -4.44 -6.22 17.33
C HIS A 123 -4.55 -6.79 15.92
N ILE A 124 -3.51 -6.66 15.10
CA ILE A 124 -3.46 -7.22 13.74
C ILE A 124 -3.62 -8.74 13.76
N LEU A 125 -2.92 -9.44 14.67
CA LEU A 125 -3.01 -10.91 14.77
C LEU A 125 -4.37 -11.41 15.26
N ALA A 126 -5.08 -10.61 16.05
CA ALA A 126 -6.45 -10.91 16.47
C ALA A 126 -7.41 -10.83 15.28
N ASN A 127 -7.27 -9.79 14.45
CA ASN A 127 -8.13 -9.50 13.28
C ASN A 127 -7.55 -9.99 11.94
N PHE A 128 -6.53 -10.87 11.99
CA PHE A 128 -5.72 -11.28 10.83
C PHE A 128 -6.50 -11.71 9.59
N LYS A 129 -7.69 -12.30 9.77
CA LYS A 129 -8.52 -12.80 8.66
C LYS A 129 -9.27 -11.70 7.92
N ASN A 130 -9.38 -10.51 8.51
CA ASN A 130 -10.07 -9.38 7.89
C ASN A 130 -9.14 -8.65 6.92
N TYR A 131 -7.83 -8.64 7.24
CA TYR A 131 -6.85 -7.91 6.47
C TYR A 131 -6.47 -8.64 5.17
N GLN A 132 -6.43 -7.88 4.09
CA GLN A 132 -5.64 -8.20 2.90
C GLN A 132 -4.26 -7.53 3.02
N PHE A 133 -3.22 -8.21 2.55
CA PHE A 133 -1.83 -7.77 2.73
C PHE A 133 -1.26 -7.28 1.41
N PHE A 134 -0.67 -6.09 1.42
CA PHE A 134 -0.06 -5.49 0.24
C PHE A 134 1.38 -5.09 0.53
N VAL A 135 2.26 -5.26 -0.46
CA VAL A 135 3.64 -4.76 -0.44
C VAL A 135 3.83 -3.72 -1.53
N GLY A 136 4.91 -2.94 -1.44
CA GLY A 136 5.29 -2.01 -2.50
C GLY A 136 5.53 -2.71 -3.85
N GLU A 137 5.59 -1.92 -4.92
CA GLU A 137 5.71 -2.40 -6.31
C GLU A 137 6.86 -3.42 -6.51
N ASN A 138 8.00 -3.20 -5.85
CA ASN A 138 9.16 -4.07 -5.97
C ASN A 138 9.04 -5.40 -5.19
N MET A 139 7.94 -5.61 -4.47
CA MET A 139 7.67 -6.81 -3.67
C MET A 139 8.78 -7.18 -2.69
N ASN A 140 9.47 -6.18 -2.14
CA ASN A 140 10.57 -6.42 -1.21
C ASN A 140 10.05 -7.15 0.06
N PRO A 141 10.51 -8.38 0.35
CA PRO A 141 10.00 -9.17 1.48
C PRO A 141 10.37 -8.60 2.84
N ASP A 142 11.39 -7.74 2.91
CA ASP A 142 11.82 -7.05 4.12
C ASP A 142 11.14 -5.68 4.28
N GLY A 143 10.45 -5.21 3.23
CA GLY A 143 9.75 -3.93 3.19
C GLY A 143 8.43 -3.92 3.97
N MET A 144 7.76 -2.78 3.92
CA MET A 144 6.47 -2.62 4.58
C MET A 144 5.37 -3.48 3.95
N VAL A 145 4.60 -4.14 4.81
CA VAL A 145 3.31 -4.74 4.47
C VAL A 145 2.20 -3.80 4.94
N ALA A 146 1.48 -3.23 3.98
CA ALA A 146 0.28 -2.45 4.19
C ALA A 146 -0.94 -3.37 4.38
N LEU A 147 -1.85 -2.98 5.27
CA LEU A 147 -3.02 -3.78 5.63
C LEU A 147 -4.28 -3.11 5.09
N LEU A 148 -4.96 -3.74 4.14
CA LEU A 148 -6.25 -3.28 3.63
C LEU A 148 -7.38 -3.93 4.44
N ASP A 149 -8.34 -3.12 4.86
CA ASP A 149 -9.62 -3.55 5.43
C ASP A 149 -10.73 -2.57 4.99
N PHE A 150 -11.98 -2.87 5.34
CA PHE A 150 -13.15 -2.07 5.01
C PHE A 150 -13.80 -1.50 6.26
N ARG A 151 -14.39 -0.30 6.14
CA ARG A 151 -15.17 0.30 7.22
C ARG A 151 -16.38 -0.57 7.57
N GLU A 152 -17.07 -0.20 8.65
CA GLU A 152 -18.30 -0.87 9.09
C GLU A 152 -19.41 -0.87 8.02
N ASP A 153 -19.35 0.05 7.05
CA ASP A 153 -20.24 0.08 5.89
C ASP A 153 -19.97 -1.06 4.89
N GLY A 154 -18.85 -1.77 5.00
CA GLY A 154 -18.42 -2.86 4.14
C GLY A 154 -18.02 -2.45 2.72
N VAL A 155 -17.92 -1.15 2.42
CA VAL A 155 -17.71 -0.62 1.07
C VAL A 155 -16.51 0.33 1.00
N THR A 156 -16.26 1.11 2.05
CA THR A 156 -15.17 2.09 2.06
C THR A 156 -13.85 1.42 2.45
N PRO A 157 -12.88 1.28 1.52
CA PRO A 157 -11.60 0.67 1.82
C PRO A 157 -10.69 1.64 2.57
N TYR A 158 -9.87 1.12 3.47
CA TYR A 158 -8.78 1.87 4.08
C TYR A 158 -7.55 0.99 4.25
N MET A 159 -6.37 1.60 4.14
CA MET A 159 -5.10 0.92 4.31
C MET A 159 -4.35 1.44 5.53
N ILE A 160 -3.76 0.53 6.32
CA ILE A 160 -2.96 0.86 7.50
C ILE A 160 -1.48 0.70 7.18
N PHE A 161 -0.68 1.71 7.51
CA PHE A 161 0.77 1.76 7.35
C PHE A 161 1.44 2.13 8.68
N PHE A 162 2.64 1.58 8.97
CA PHE A 162 3.41 2.00 10.15
C PHE A 162 4.11 3.34 9.88
N LYS A 163 3.79 4.37 10.67
CA LYS A 163 4.28 5.74 10.45
C LYS A 163 5.80 5.84 10.51
N ASP A 164 6.42 5.18 11.49
CA ASP A 164 7.87 5.19 11.67
C ASP A 164 8.61 4.37 10.58
N GLY A 165 7.87 3.59 9.77
CA GLY A 165 8.39 2.90 8.59
C GLY A 165 8.29 3.72 7.29
N LEU A 166 7.77 4.94 7.33
CA LEU A 166 7.60 5.80 6.16
C LEU A 166 8.55 6.99 6.17
N GLU A 167 8.91 7.43 4.97
CA GLU A 167 9.57 8.70 4.70
C GLU A 167 8.71 9.57 3.81
N THR A 168 8.75 10.89 4.04
CA THR A 168 7.99 11.86 3.25
C THR A 168 8.91 12.58 2.28
N GLU A 169 8.58 12.53 1.00
CA GLU A 169 9.24 13.30 -0.06
C GLU A 169 8.29 14.37 -0.60
N LYS A 170 8.77 15.61 -0.75
CA LYS A 170 7.98 16.69 -1.34
C LYS A 170 8.37 16.88 -2.80
N CYS A 171 7.41 16.72 -3.70
CA CYS A 171 7.51 17.02 -5.13
C CYS A 171 6.79 18.34 -5.47
#